data_AF-A0A0G1G228-F1
#
_entry.id   AF-A0A0G1G228-F1
#
_cell.length_a   1.000
_cell.length_b   1.000
_cell.length_c   1.000
_cell.angle_alpha   90.00
_cell.angle_beta   90.00
_cell.angle_gamma   90.00
#
_symmetry.space_group_name_H-M   'P 1'
#
loop_
_entity.id
_entity.type
_entity.pdbx_description
1 polymer ?
#
loop_
_entity_poly.entity_id
_entity_poly.type
_entity_poly.pdbx_seq_one_letter_code
_entity_poly.pdbx_strand_id
1 'polypeptide(L)'
;MNPITVHYLSLFLGSGAILLQVFSVLVLFTLLFYPKKNPFLDFIDEYSLPILFLISFFASLFSLVYSEIINFLPCYLCWYQRIFMFPLVFLFGMAMWNKDKKIIKYALPLVGVGFIMSVYQNFYYYFGSGSSLPCDASGVSCYQRLVSEFGGYISIPMLALTAFFAILVIILVSHFYKKEI
;
A
#
# COMPACT_ATOMS: atom_id res chain seq x y z
N MET A 1 7.51 15.17 -21.16
CA MET A 1 6.49 15.47 -20.14
C MET A 1 7.08 16.38 -19.07
N ASN A 2 6.30 17.28 -18.47
CA ASN A 2 6.84 18.30 -17.54
C ASN A 2 7.41 17.66 -16.27
N PRO A 3 8.73 17.68 -16.05
CA PRO A 3 9.37 17.05 -14.89
C PRO A 3 8.89 17.66 -13.57
N ILE A 4 8.46 18.92 -13.61
CA ILE A 4 7.91 19.69 -12.50
C ILE A 4 6.62 19.04 -11.96
N THR A 5 5.72 18.59 -12.85
CA THR A 5 4.44 17.98 -12.43
C THR A 5 4.64 16.64 -11.74
N VAL A 6 5.59 15.83 -12.24
CA VAL A 6 5.95 14.53 -11.64
C VAL A 6 6.58 14.73 -10.26
N HIS A 7 7.42 15.76 -10.11
CA HIS A 7 8.04 16.10 -8.83
C HIS A 7 6.99 16.46 -7.77
N TYR A 8 6.08 17.41 -8.05
CA TYR A 8 5.04 17.80 -7.09
C TYR A 8 4.10 16.65 -6.70
N LEU A 9 3.71 15.82 -7.68
CA LEU A 9 2.87 14.65 -7.39
C LEU A 9 3.61 13.66 -6.49
N SER A 10 4.87 13.36 -6.81
CA SER A 10 5.68 12.40 -6.06
C SER A 10 6.02 12.92 -4.66
N LEU A 11 6.20 14.23 -4.51
CA LEU A 11 6.37 14.89 -3.21
C LEU A 11 5.10 14.79 -2.35
N PHE A 12 3.93 15.03 -2.94
CA PHE A 12 2.64 14.93 -2.26
C PHE A 12 2.34 13.49 -1.82
N LEU A 13 2.50 12.52 -2.73
CA LEU A 13 2.33 11.11 -2.40
C LEU A 13 3.36 10.63 -1.40
N GLY A 14 4.57 11.16 -1.49
CA GLY A 14 5.65 10.84 -0.60
C GLY A 14 5.41 11.28 0.84
N SER A 15 5.05 12.54 1.05
CA SER A 15 4.74 13.05 2.39
C SER A 15 3.53 12.32 2.99
N GLY A 16 2.49 12.07 2.19
CA GLY A 16 1.35 11.25 2.59
C GLY A 16 1.74 9.83 3.00
N ALA A 17 2.62 9.18 2.24
CA ALA A 17 3.09 7.83 2.54
C ALA A 17 3.92 7.78 3.83
N ILE A 18 4.78 8.76 4.11
CA ILE A 18 5.52 8.84 5.38
C ILE A 18 4.55 8.97 6.56
N LEU A 19 3.56 9.87 6.46
CA LEU A 19 2.55 10.02 7.51
C LEU A 19 1.78 8.72 7.73
N LEU A 20 1.40 8.04 6.65
CA LEU A 20 0.71 6.75 6.70
C LEU A 20 1.58 5.65 7.33
N GLN A 21 2.88 5.61 7.03
CA GLN A 21 3.83 4.68 7.64
C GLN A 21 3.91 4.90 9.15
N VAL A 22 4.15 6.13 9.59
CA VAL A 22 4.26 6.47 11.01
C VAL A 22 2.97 6.11 11.74
N PHE A 23 1.81 6.48 11.17
CA PHE A 23 0.51 6.11 11.72
C PHE A 23 0.34 4.59 11.82
N SER A 24 0.64 3.85 10.76
CA SER A 24 0.50 2.39 10.74
C SER A 24 1.41 1.69 11.76
N VAL A 25 2.64 2.18 11.93
CA VAL A 25 3.57 1.65 12.94
C VAL A 25 3.06 1.94 14.36
N LEU A 26 2.56 3.16 14.63
CA LEU A 26 1.96 3.50 15.93
C LEU A 26 0.74 2.64 16.25
N VAL A 27 -0.13 2.40 15.26
CA VAL A 27 -1.30 1.52 15.42
C VAL A 27 -0.86 0.09 15.72
N LEU A 28 0.09 -0.45 14.96
CA LEU A 28 0.62 -1.79 15.17
C LEU A 28 1.29 -1.94 16.54
N PHE A 29 2.09 -0.96 16.94
CA PHE A 29 2.74 -0.93 18.25
C PHE A 29 1.70 -0.89 19.37
N THR A 30 0.67 -0.04 19.25
CA THR A 30 -0.42 0.05 20.23
C THR A 30 -1.19 -1.28 20.32
N LEU A 31 -1.46 -1.93 19.18
CA LEU A 31 -2.11 -3.24 19.14
C LEU A 31 -1.28 -4.32 19.85
N LEU A 32 0.05 -4.31 19.69
CA LEU A 32 0.95 -5.31 20.28
C LEU A 32 1.17 -5.11 21.78
N PHE A 33 1.41 -3.88 22.23
CA PHE A 33 1.75 -3.60 23.63
C PHE A 33 0.55 -3.31 24.52
N TYR A 34 -0.53 -2.77 23.94
CA TYR A 34 -1.74 -2.38 24.66
C TYR A 34 -2.99 -2.91 23.94
N PRO A 35 -3.17 -4.24 23.82
CA PRO A 35 -4.29 -4.82 23.07
C PRO A 35 -5.65 -4.59 23.74
N LYS A 36 -5.69 -4.29 25.04
CA LYS A 36 -6.93 -4.13 25.81
C LYS A 36 -7.17 -2.69 26.22
N LYS A 37 -8.41 -2.22 25.97
CA LYS A 37 -9.00 -0.99 26.55
C LYS A 37 -8.38 0.34 26.06
N ASN A 38 -8.25 0.48 24.73
CA ASN A 38 -7.72 1.70 24.10
C ASN A 38 -8.75 2.42 23.24
N PRO A 39 -9.15 3.66 23.57
CA PRO A 39 -10.15 4.41 22.79
C PRO A 39 -9.68 4.67 21.35
N PHE A 40 -8.37 4.70 21.13
CA PHE A 40 -7.77 4.84 19.81
C PHE A 40 -7.99 3.61 18.92
N LEU A 41 -7.86 2.40 19.46
CA LEU A 41 -8.11 1.17 18.71
C LEU A 41 -9.62 0.96 18.47
N ASP A 42 -10.47 1.38 19.42
CA ASP A 42 -11.92 1.40 19.24
C ASP A 42 -12.34 2.26 18.05
N PHE A 43 -11.77 3.47 17.94
CA PHE A 43 -12.03 4.37 16.81
C PHE A 43 -11.58 3.76 15.47
N ILE A 44 -10.40 3.13 15.44
CA ILE A 44 -9.89 2.49 14.21
C ILE A 44 -10.75 1.30 13.79
N ASP A 45 -11.19 0.46 14.73
CA ASP A 45 -12.07 -0.65 14.38
C ASP A 45 -13.43 -0.14 13.87
N GLU A 46 -13.99 0.91 14.49
CA GLU A 46 -15.26 1.52 14.07
C GLU A 46 -15.18 2.09 12.63
N TYR A 47 -14.10 2.78 12.29
CA TYR A 47 -13.87 3.38 10.96
C TYR A 47 -12.99 2.52 10.04
N SER A 48 -12.80 1.24 10.34
CA SER A 48 -11.92 0.34 9.57
C SER A 48 -12.28 0.26 8.08
N LEU A 49 -13.54 -0.01 7.75
CA LEU A 49 -14.02 -0.15 6.37
C LEU A 49 -13.81 1.10 5.50
N PRO A 50 -14.22 2.32 5.91
CA PRO A 50 -13.98 3.51 5.09
C PRO A 50 -12.48 3.82 4.94
N ILE A 51 -11.66 3.60 5.97
CA ILE A 51 -10.21 3.82 5.88
C ILE A 51 -9.59 2.84 4.87
N LEU A 52 -9.94 1.54 4.94
CA LEU A 52 -9.48 0.52 4.00
C LEU A 52 -9.88 0.85 2.55
N PHE A 53 -11.11 1.30 2.34
CA PHE A 53 -11.60 1.74 1.04
C PHE A 53 -10.82 2.93 0.51
N LEU A 54 -10.61 3.98 1.32
CA LEU A 54 -9.88 5.18 0.89
C LEU A 54 -8.43 4.85 0.50
N ILE A 55 -7.71 4.07 1.32
CA ILE A 55 -6.32 3.71 1.03
C ILE A 55 -6.23 2.91 -0.26
N SER A 56 -7.07 1.88 -0.44
CA SER A 56 -7.06 1.06 -1.66
C SER A 56 -7.47 1.84 -2.90
N PHE A 57 -8.48 2.73 -2.77
CA PHE A 57 -8.94 3.59 -3.86
C PHE A 57 -7.85 4.54 -4.34
N PHE A 58 -7.23 5.30 -3.43
CA PHE A 58 -6.16 6.22 -3.80
C PHE A 58 -4.93 5.48 -4.30
N ALA A 59 -4.53 4.37 -3.68
CA ALA A 59 -3.41 3.56 -4.15
C ALA A 59 -3.62 3.07 -5.60
N SER A 60 -4.85 2.64 -5.92
CA SER A 60 -5.21 2.22 -7.27
C SER A 60 -5.23 3.41 -8.24
N LEU A 61 -5.88 4.51 -7.86
CA LEU A 61 -5.99 5.71 -8.68
C LEU A 61 -4.62 6.27 -9.06
N PHE A 62 -3.73 6.47 -8.08
CA PHE A 62 -2.39 7.01 -8.34
C PHE A 62 -1.53 6.04 -9.15
N SER A 63 -1.70 4.73 -8.96
CA SER A 63 -1.05 3.72 -9.81
C SER A 63 -1.45 3.87 -11.29
N LEU A 64 -2.73 4.16 -11.57
CA LEU A 64 -3.20 4.46 -12.94
C LEU A 64 -2.67 5.80 -13.44
N VAL A 65 -2.65 6.85 -12.61
CA VAL A 65 -2.11 8.17 -12.98
C VAL A 65 -0.65 8.06 -13.43
N TYR A 66 0.18 7.30 -12.71
CA TYR A 66 1.57 7.07 -13.14
C TYR A 66 1.68 6.34 -14.48
N SER A 67 0.75 5.41 -14.76
CA SER A 67 0.74 4.60 -15.99
C SER A 67 0.25 5.40 -17.20
N GLU A 68 -0.94 5.99 -17.11
CA GLU A 68 -1.67 6.55 -18.25
C GLU A 68 -1.34 8.02 -18.49
N ILE A 69 -1.14 8.78 -17.41
CA ILE A 69 -0.88 10.22 -17.53
C ILE A 69 0.64 10.44 -17.60
N ILE A 70 1.40 9.81 -16.70
CA ILE A 70 2.86 9.99 -16.61
C ILE A 70 3.62 9.10 -17.61
N ASN A 71 2.95 8.12 -18.22
CA ASN A 71 3.55 7.19 -19.18
C ASN A 71 4.74 6.42 -18.59
N PHE A 72 4.71 6.15 -17.29
CA PHE A 72 5.64 5.21 -16.67
C PHE A 72 5.14 3.80 -16.93
N LEU A 73 5.87 3.07 -17.78
CA LEU A 73 5.57 1.68 -18.06
C LEU A 73 5.73 0.85 -16.77
N PRO A 74 4.66 0.18 -16.30
CA PRO A 74 4.76 -0.70 -15.15
C PRO A 74 5.57 -1.94 -15.51
N CYS A 75 6.45 -2.37 -14.61
CA CYS A 75 7.13 -3.65 -14.75
C CYS A 75 6.20 -4.82 -14.40
N TYR A 76 6.59 -6.05 -14.76
CA TYR A 76 5.78 -7.26 -14.49
C TYR A 76 5.43 -7.42 -13.01
N LEU A 77 6.36 -7.06 -12.10
CA LEU A 77 6.15 -7.19 -10.66
C LEU A 77 5.13 -6.16 -10.12
N CYS A 78 5.17 -4.93 -10.64
CA CYS A 78 4.15 -3.92 -10.37
C CYS A 78 2.77 -4.36 -10.91
N TRP A 79 2.72 -5.06 -12.05
CA TRP A 79 1.49 -5.64 -12.59
C TRP A 79 0.89 -6.67 -11.64
N TYR A 80 1.71 -7.57 -11.08
CA TYR A 80 1.25 -8.51 -10.06
C TYR A 80 0.69 -7.78 -8.83
N GLN A 81 1.35 -6.72 -8.36
CA GLN A 81 0.82 -5.91 -7.25
C GLN A 81 -0.53 -5.26 -7.58
N ARG A 82 -0.74 -4.78 -8.81
CA ARG A 82 -2.04 -4.23 -9.26
C ARG A 82 -3.15 -5.27 -9.20
N ILE A 83 -2.88 -6.52 -9.58
CA ILE A 83 -3.84 -7.63 -9.51
C ILE A 83 -4.32 -7.85 -8.07
N PHE A 84 -3.43 -7.69 -7.07
CA PHE A 84 -3.81 -7.82 -5.67
C PHE A 84 -4.44 -6.55 -5.07
N MET A 85 -4.10 -5.36 -5.59
CA MET A 85 -4.59 -4.08 -5.06
C MET A 85 -5.98 -3.70 -5.60
N PHE A 86 -6.23 -3.83 -6.91
CA PHE A 86 -7.46 -3.32 -7.54
C PHE A 86 -8.74 -4.00 -7.05
N PRO A 87 -8.77 -5.34 -6.84
CA PRO A 87 -9.95 -6.01 -6.29
C PRO A 87 -10.31 -5.53 -4.88
N LEU A 88 -9.33 -5.06 -4.08
CA LEU A 88 -9.57 -4.59 -2.73
C LEU A 88 -10.49 -3.36 -2.69
N VAL A 89 -10.41 -2.49 -3.70
CA VAL A 89 -11.30 -1.33 -3.83
C VAL A 89 -12.75 -1.77 -3.88
N PHE A 90 -13.05 -2.79 -4.68
CA PHE A 90 -14.40 -3.33 -4.82
C PHE A 90 -14.82 -4.11 -3.58
N LEU A 91 -13.93 -4.92 -3.00
CA LEU A 91 -14.21 -5.68 -1.79
C LEU A 91 -14.54 -4.77 -0.60
N PHE A 92 -13.71 -3.75 -0.34
CA PHE A 92 -13.95 -2.81 0.76
C PHE A 92 -15.09 -1.85 0.45
N GLY A 93 -15.29 -1.45 -0.82
CA GLY A 93 -16.43 -0.65 -1.24
C GLY A 93 -17.77 -1.35 -0.99
N MET A 94 -17.88 -2.63 -1.37
CA MET A 94 -19.07 -3.44 -1.08
C MET A 94 -19.23 -3.71 0.41
N ALA A 95 -18.13 -3.99 1.12
CA ALA A 95 -18.17 -4.18 2.58
C ALA A 95 -18.67 -2.93 3.32
N MET A 96 -18.27 -1.74 2.86
CA MET A 96 -18.73 -0.47 3.41
C MET A 96 -20.23 -0.27 3.18
N TRP A 97 -20.73 -0.63 1.99
CA TRP A 97 -22.17 -0.55 1.67
C TRP A 97 -23.01 -1.50 2.53
N ASN A 98 -22.56 -2.75 2.68
CA ASN A 98 -23.28 -3.78 3.46
C ASN A 98 -22.97 -3.73 4.96
N LYS A 99 -22.03 -2.89 5.40
CA LYS A 99 -21.48 -2.86 6.77
C LYS A 99 -20.96 -4.22 7.26
N ASP A 100 -20.50 -5.06 6.34
CA ASP A 100 -20.11 -6.45 6.58
C ASP A 100 -18.59 -6.59 6.79
N LYS A 101 -18.15 -6.58 8.05
CA LYS A 101 -16.73 -6.79 8.42
C LYS A 101 -16.20 -8.20 8.13
N LYS A 102 -17.06 -9.17 7.80
CA LYS A 102 -16.64 -10.54 7.46
C LYS A 102 -15.72 -10.59 6.24
N ILE A 103 -15.86 -9.62 5.33
CA ILE A 103 -15.04 -9.51 4.11
C ILE A 103 -13.54 -9.37 4.41
N ILE A 104 -13.20 -8.80 5.57
CA ILE A 104 -11.82 -8.60 6.03
C ILE A 104 -11.02 -9.91 6.06
N LYS A 105 -11.65 -11.05 6.40
CA LYS A 105 -10.99 -12.37 6.42
C LYS A 105 -10.59 -12.86 5.03
N TYR A 106 -11.40 -12.53 4.01
CA TYR A 106 -11.12 -12.91 2.62
C TYR A 106 -10.11 -11.96 1.96
N ALA A 107 -10.06 -10.69 2.41
CA ALA A 107 -9.07 -9.72 1.93
C ALA A 107 -7.66 -10.01 2.45
N LEU A 108 -7.52 -10.59 3.65
CA LEU A 108 -6.23 -10.88 4.29
C LEU A 108 -5.23 -11.66 3.40
N PRO A 109 -5.57 -12.79 2.75
CA PRO A 109 -4.63 -13.50 1.88
C PRO A 109 -4.22 -12.67 0.66
N LEU A 110 -5.14 -11.90 0.05
CA LEU A 110 -4.80 -11.01 -1.07
C LEU A 110 -3.78 -9.95 -0.65
N VAL A 111 -4.04 -9.28 0.47
CA VAL A 111 -3.16 -8.25 1.02
C VAL A 111 -1.82 -8.83 1.45
N GLY A 112 -1.81 -10.04 2.03
CA GLY A 112 -0.59 -10.73 2.44
C GLY A 112 0.34 -11.03 1.27
N VAL A 113 -0.19 -11.56 0.17
CA VAL A 113 0.61 -11.83 -1.05
C VAL A 113 1.12 -10.53 -1.66
N GLY A 114 0.27 -9.50 -1.76
CA GLY A 114 0.66 -8.17 -2.23
C GLY A 114 1.78 -7.55 -1.39
N PHE A 115 1.67 -7.65 -0.06
CA PHE A 115 2.69 -7.18 0.87
C PHE A 115 4.04 -7.88 0.68
N ILE A 116 4.05 -9.22 0.59
CA ILE A 116 5.27 -10.00 0.36
C ILE A 116 5.93 -9.60 -0.98
N MET A 117 5.13 -9.43 -2.03
CA MET A 117 5.61 -8.98 -3.34
C MET A 117 6.23 -7.57 -3.28
N SER A 118 5.64 -6.65 -2.52
CA SER A 118 6.19 -5.31 -2.32
C SER A 118 7.49 -5.32 -1.50
N VAL A 119 7.58 -6.15 -0.46
CA VAL A 119 8.84 -6.35 0.29
C VAL A 119 9.93 -6.88 -0.63
N TYR A 120 9.61 -7.88 -1.45
CA TYR A 120 10.53 -8.42 -2.44
C TYR A 120 11.00 -7.33 -3.40
N GLN A 121 10.09 -6.56 -4.00
CA GLN A 121 10.50 -5.49 -4.92
C GLN A 121 11.39 -4.43 -4.25
N ASN A 122 11.06 -4.05 -3.01
CA ASN A 122 11.80 -3.05 -2.26
C ASN A 122 13.21 -3.54 -1.89
N PHE A 123 13.34 -4.81 -1.48
CA PHE A 123 14.62 -5.44 -1.17
C PHE A 123 15.58 -5.34 -2.36
N TYR A 124 15.16 -5.74 -3.55
CA TYR A 124 16.01 -5.65 -4.75
C TYR A 124 16.22 -4.21 -5.22
N TYR A 125 15.28 -3.29 -5.02
CA TYR A 125 15.47 -1.88 -5.36
C TYR A 125 16.63 -1.23 -4.57
N TYR A 126 16.78 -1.57 -3.29
CA TYR A 126 17.83 -1.02 -2.42
C TYR A 126 19.12 -1.85 -2.40
N PHE A 127 19.01 -3.18 -2.40
CA PHE A 127 20.16 -4.09 -2.23
C PHE A 127 20.59 -4.81 -3.51
N GLY A 128 19.84 -4.69 -4.61
CA GLY A 128 20.16 -5.31 -5.88
C GLY A 128 21.36 -4.64 -6.56
N SER A 129 22.57 -5.00 -6.16
CA SER A 129 23.81 -4.63 -6.84
C SER A 129 24.09 -5.59 -8.00
N GLY A 130 23.90 -5.12 -9.24
CA GLY A 130 24.52 -5.74 -10.42
C GLY A 130 23.75 -6.87 -11.12
N SER A 131 22.51 -7.19 -10.75
CA SER A 131 21.71 -8.16 -11.52
C SER A 131 20.92 -7.47 -12.63
N SER A 132 21.47 -7.48 -13.85
CA SER A 132 20.65 -7.43 -15.05
C SER A 132 19.79 -8.72 -15.10
N LEU A 133 18.60 -8.77 -14.50
CA LEU A 133 17.49 -9.69 -14.86
C LEU A 133 16.27 -9.51 -13.92
N PRO A 134 15.02 -9.74 -14.37
CA PRO A 134 14.59 -10.02 -15.73
C PRO A 134 14.14 -8.72 -16.40
N CYS A 135 14.76 -8.41 -17.53
CA CYS A 135 14.09 -7.60 -18.54
C CYS A 135 12.89 -8.42 -19.01
N ASP A 136 11.69 -7.89 -18.80
CA ASP A 136 10.51 -8.42 -19.46
C ASP A 136 10.65 -8.19 -20.99
N ALA A 137 9.85 -8.87 -21.83
CA ALA A 137 9.89 -8.67 -23.29
C ALA A 137 9.57 -7.21 -23.71
N SER A 138 9.00 -6.44 -22.77
CA SER A 138 8.74 -5.00 -22.85
C SER A 138 9.98 -4.11 -22.61
N GLY A 139 11.13 -4.68 -22.20
CA GLY A 139 12.40 -3.96 -22.04
C GLY A 139 12.52 -3.10 -20.78
N VAL A 140 11.51 -3.09 -19.90
CA VAL A 140 11.51 -2.29 -18.66
C VAL A 140 12.04 -3.10 -17.48
N SER A 141 12.96 -2.51 -16.71
CA SER A 141 13.53 -3.17 -15.54
C SER A 141 12.72 -2.83 -14.29
N CYS A 142 12.45 -3.82 -13.44
CA CYS A 142 11.75 -3.60 -12.16
C CYS A 142 12.51 -2.72 -11.15
N TYR A 143 13.80 -2.47 -11.43
CA TYR A 143 14.76 -1.80 -10.54
C TYR A 143 15.19 -0.43 -11.06
N GLN A 144 14.56 0.04 -12.14
CA GLN A 144 14.80 1.38 -12.65
C GLN A 144 14.39 2.42 -11.61
N ARG A 145 15.31 3.32 -11.29
CA ARG A 145 15.05 4.49 -10.43
C ARG A 145 14.32 5.56 -11.24
N LEU A 146 13.02 5.35 -11.45
CA LEU A 146 12.14 6.27 -12.18
C LEU A 146 11.75 7.50 -11.35
N VAL A 147 11.56 7.28 -10.04
CA VAL A 147 11.23 8.31 -9.06
C VAL A 147 12.03 8.04 -7.80
N SER A 148 12.76 9.05 -7.32
CA SER A 148 13.57 8.98 -6.10
C SER A 148 13.51 10.34 -5.41
N GLU A 149 12.44 10.55 -4.64
CA GLU A 149 12.24 11.77 -3.86
C GLU A 149 12.69 11.54 -2.40
N PHE A 150 12.96 12.63 -1.66
CA PHE A 150 13.49 12.58 -0.28
C PHE A 150 14.78 11.76 -0.14
N GLY A 151 15.80 12.05 -0.97
CA GLY A 151 17.09 11.37 -0.89
C GLY A 151 17.07 9.89 -1.31
N GLY A 152 16.00 9.43 -1.96
CA GLY A 152 15.84 8.05 -2.45
C GLY A 152 15.02 7.12 -1.53
N TYR A 153 14.48 7.64 -0.42
CA TYR A 153 13.57 6.86 0.43
C TYR A 153 12.21 6.64 -0.23
N ILE A 154 11.72 7.62 -0.99
CA ILE A 154 10.41 7.52 -1.64
C ILE A 154 10.59 7.10 -3.09
N SER A 155 10.28 5.83 -3.32
CA SER A 155 10.27 5.18 -4.62
C SER A 155 8.88 4.57 -4.87
N ILE A 156 8.56 4.29 -6.14
CA ILE A 156 7.30 3.63 -6.52
C ILE A 156 7.09 2.31 -5.73
N PRO A 157 8.09 1.43 -5.58
CA PRO A 157 7.98 0.23 -4.75
C PRO A 157 7.70 0.53 -3.27
N MET A 158 8.28 1.61 -2.72
CA MET A 158 8.03 2.00 -1.33
C MET A 158 6.58 2.44 -1.13
N LEU A 159 6.01 3.21 -2.06
CA LEU A 159 4.60 3.62 -2.01
C LEU A 159 3.66 2.40 -1.99
N ALA A 160 3.92 1.40 -2.83
CA ALA A 160 3.14 0.16 -2.84
C ALA A 160 3.25 -0.60 -1.50
N LEU A 161 4.48 -0.71 -0.96
CA LEU A 161 4.71 -1.32 0.34
C LEU A 161 3.92 -0.61 1.45
N THR A 162 3.89 0.73 1.45
CA THR A 162 3.13 1.50 2.46
C THR A 162 1.64 1.25 2.40
N ALA A 163 1.06 1.18 1.20
CA ALA A 163 -0.37 0.94 1.02
C ALA A 163 -0.75 -0.45 1.53
N PHE A 164 -0.02 -1.50 1.11
CA PHE A 164 -0.27 -2.86 1.58
C PHE A 164 -0.03 -3.00 3.09
N PHE A 165 1.02 -2.37 3.63
CA PHE A 165 1.30 -2.39 5.07
C PHE A 165 0.19 -1.74 5.88
N ALA A 166 -0.26 -0.55 5.49
CA ALA A 166 -1.33 0.16 6.18
C ALA A 166 -2.65 -0.62 6.15
N ILE A 167 -3.02 -1.16 4.99
CA ILE A 167 -4.20 -2.03 4.84
C ILE A 167 -4.07 -3.25 5.75
N LEU A 168 -2.90 -3.91 5.76
CA LEU A 168 -2.64 -5.09 6.58
C LEU A 168 -2.79 -4.77 8.08
N VAL A 169 -2.22 -3.67 8.55
CA VAL A 169 -2.34 -3.25 9.97
C VAL A 169 -3.79 -3.01 10.36
N ILE A 170 -4.58 -2.31 9.54
CA ILE A 170 -5.99 -2.04 9.84
C ILE A 170 -6.81 -3.34 9.85
N ILE A 171 -6.52 -4.26 8.92
CA ILE A 171 -7.12 -5.60 8.91
C ILE A 171 -6.78 -6.37 10.20
N LEU A 172 -5.52 -6.32 10.65
CA LEU A 172 -5.08 -6.97 11.89
C LEU A 172 -5.81 -6.40 13.10
N VAL A 173 -5.97 -5.08 13.18
CA VAL A 173 -6.77 -4.44 14.24
C VAL A 173 -8.19 -5.00 14.22
N SER A 174 -8.88 -4.95 13.09
CA SER A 174 -10.28 -5.41 13.05
C SER A 174 -10.45 -6.92 13.28
N HIS A 175 -9.41 -7.72 13.04
CA HIS A 175 -9.44 -9.17 13.27
C HIS A 175 -9.10 -9.57 14.72
N PHE A 176 -8.05 -8.98 15.30
CA PHE A 176 -7.52 -9.38 16.62
C PHE A 176 -8.02 -8.52 17.78
N TYR A 177 -8.45 -7.28 17.51
CA TYR A 177 -8.97 -6.40 18.55
C TYR A 177 -10.37 -6.88 18.98
N LYS A 178 -10.43 -7.51 20.15
CA LYS A 178 -11.67 -7.97 20.75
C LYS A 178 -12.21 -6.85 21.65
N LYS A 179 -13.19 -6.09 21.14
CA LYS A 179 -13.90 -5.08 21.92
C LYS A 179 -14.54 -5.76 23.14
N GLU A 180 -14.02 -5.49 24.35
CA GLU A 180 -14.71 -5.87 25.58
C GLU A 180 -15.92 -4.92 25.72
N ILE A 181 -17.12 -5.51 25.71
CA ILE A 181 -18.41 -4.82 25.85
C ILE A 181 -18.59 -4.38 27.30
#